data_AF-A0A126ZH36-F1
#
_entry.id   AF-A0A126ZH36-F1
#
_cell.length_a   1.000
_cell.length_b   1.000
_cell.length_c   1.000
_cell.angle_alpha   90.00
_cell.angle_beta   90.00
_cell.angle_gamma   90.00
#
_symmetry.space_group_name_H-M   'P 1'
#
loop_
_entity.id
_entity.type
_entity.pdbx_description
1 polymer ?
#
loop_
_entity_poly.entity_id
_entity_poly.type
_entity_poly.pdbx_seq_one_letter_code
_entity_poly.pdbx_strand_id
1 'polypeptide(L)'
;MNLDRVALIVDEPIPGHYYWILQREDGVQCRAVAAAEGPLPSHGLALMAGTTAMQHRMQAQVLDRRALPPVQDYEQPHIDFAPTTLQ
;
A
#
# COMPACT_ATOMS: atom_id res chain seq x y z
N MET A 1 1.22 -8.11 14.48
CA MET A 1 1.62 -7.16 13.42
C MET A 1 2.26 -7.93 12.29
N ASN A 2 1.50 -8.35 11.28
CA ASN A 2 2.11 -8.80 10.03
C ASN A 2 2.34 -7.54 9.20
N LEU A 3 3.58 -7.03 9.20
CA LEU A 3 3.96 -6.07 8.17
C LEU A 3 3.94 -6.86 6.87
N ASP A 4 3.07 -6.48 5.93
CA ASP A 4 3.16 -6.90 4.53
C ASP A 4 4.59 -6.61 4.04
N ARG A 5 5.50 -7.58 4.14
CA ARG A 5 6.88 -7.41 3.69
C ARG A 5 6.84 -7.38 2.17
N VAL A 6 7.37 -6.32 1.61
CA VAL A 6 7.52 -6.17 0.17
C VAL A 6 9.01 -6.25 -0.14
N ALA A 7 9.39 -7.20 -0.98
CA ALA A 7 10.74 -7.36 -1.49
C ALA A 7 10.86 -6.67 -2.86
N LEU A 8 12.02 -6.07 -3.10
CA LEU A 8 12.42 -5.61 -4.42
C LEU A 8 13.35 -6.65 -5.05
N ILE A 9 12.97 -7.12 -6.23
CA ILE A 9 13.74 -8.04 -7.05
C ILE A 9 14.17 -7.29 -8.30
N VAL A 10 15.45 -7.39 -8.64
CA VAL A 10 16.02 -6.87 -9.89
C VAL A 10 16.64 -8.04 -10.62
N ASP A 11 16.32 -8.19 -11.90
CA ASP A 11 16.81 -9.30 -12.72
C ASP A 11 17.18 -8.83 -14.14
N GLU A 12 18.04 -9.61 -14.79
CA GLU A 12 18.55 -9.40 -16.14
C GLU A 12 18.26 -10.64 -17.01
N PRO A 13 16.98 -10.84 -17.43
CA PRO A 13 16.60 -12.00 -18.23
C PRO A 13 17.22 -11.97 -19.63
N ILE A 14 17.55 -10.78 -20.14
CA ILE A 14 18.25 -10.56 -21.41
C ILE A 14 19.44 -9.64 -21.10
N PRO A 15 20.66 -9.94 -21.59
CA PRO A 15 21.82 -9.10 -21.34
C PRO A 15 21.59 -7.63 -21.73
N GLY A 16 21.87 -6.73 -20.80
CA GLY A 16 21.65 -5.28 -20.93
C GLY A 16 20.21 -4.81 -20.67
N HIS A 17 19.28 -5.73 -20.37
CA HIS A 17 17.88 -5.42 -20.13
C HIS A 17 17.49 -5.79 -18.70
N TYR A 18 17.47 -4.77 -17.84
CA TYR A 18 17.17 -4.94 -16.43
C TYR A 18 15.69 -4.67 -16.16
N TYR A 19 15.07 -5.55 -15.40
CA TYR A 19 13.70 -5.41 -14.93
C TYR A 19 13.67 -5.38 -13.41
N TRP A 20 12.63 -4.77 -12.85
CA TRP A 20 12.37 -4.82 -11.41
C TRP A 20 10.95 -5.28 -11.14
N ILE A 21 10.77 -5.98 -10.03
CA ILE A 21 9.48 -6.43 -9.52
C ILE A 21 9.45 -6.16 -8.02
N LEU A 22 8.36 -5.54 -7.56
CA LEU A 22 8.00 -5.52 -6.15
C LEU A 22 7.08 -6.70 -5.87
N GLN A 23 7.46 -7.51 -4.89
CA GLN A 23 6.75 -8.73 -4.53
C GLN A 23 6.34 -8.69 -3.07
N ARG A 24 5.09 -9.04 -2.77
CA ARG A 24 4.63 -9.24 -1.40
C ARG A 24 5.03 -10.65 -0.92
N GLU A 25 5.55 -10.71 0.29
CA GLU A 25 5.87 -11.94 1.00
C GLU A 25 4.77 -12.24 2.03
N ASP A 26 3.68 -12.86 1.59
CA ASP A 26 2.57 -13.31 2.43
C ASP A 26 2.58 -14.83 2.62
N GLY A 27 3.75 -15.37 3.00
CA GLY A 27 4.00 -16.70 3.57
C GLY A 27 3.68 -17.94 2.73
N VAL A 28 2.74 -17.83 1.79
CA VAL A 28 2.20 -18.93 0.96
C VAL A 28 2.04 -18.48 -0.49
N GLN A 29 1.82 -17.19 -0.75
CA GLN A 29 1.70 -16.66 -2.11
C GLN A 29 2.72 -15.56 -2.37
N CYS A 30 3.33 -15.64 -3.54
CA CYS A 30 4.26 -14.65 -4.05
C CYS A 30 3.50 -13.79 -5.07
N ARG A 31 2.97 -12.64 -4.63
CA ARG A 31 2.19 -11.76 -5.52
C ARG A 31 3.00 -10.54 -5.93
N ALA A 32 3.16 -10.35 -7.23
CA ALA A 32 3.71 -9.11 -7.77
C ALA A 32 2.74 -7.95 -7.47
N VAL A 33 3.26 -6.89 -6.84
CA VAL A 33 2.49 -5.70 -6.48
C VAL A 33 2.79 -4.51 -7.37
N ALA A 34 3.96 -4.50 -8.02
CA ALA A 34 4.34 -3.56 -9.07
C ALA A 34 5.51 -4.16 -9.86
N ALA A 35 5.69 -3.72 -11.09
CA ALA A 35 6.79 -4.16 -11.94
C ALA A 35 7.20 -3.03 -12.90
N ALA A 36 8.39 -3.16 -13.47
CA ALA A 36 8.85 -2.29 -14.54
C ALA A 36 7.91 -2.35 -15.76
N GLU A 37 7.59 -1.20 -16.35
CA GLU A 37 6.82 -1.12 -17.59
C GLU A 37 7.60 -1.62 -18.82
N GLY A 38 8.93 -1.64 -18.73
CA GLY A 38 9.83 -2.06 -19.79
C GLY A 38 11.27 -2.25 -19.31
N PRO A 39 12.18 -2.68 -20.20
CA PRO A 39 13.58 -2.90 -19.86
C PRO A 39 14.28 -1.58 -19.54
N LEU A 40 15.13 -1.60 -18.51
CA LEU A 40 16.02 -0.51 -18.15
C LEU A 40 17.44 -0.85 -18.61
N PRO A 41 18.24 0.16 -19.03
CA PRO A 41 19.55 -0.08 -19.65
C PRO A 41 20.66 -0.37 -18.64
N SER A 42 20.37 -0.34 -17.33
CA SER A 42 21.35 -0.70 -16.29
C SER A 42 20.68 -1.21 -15.01
N HIS A 43 21.40 -2.08 -14.30
CA HIS A 43 20.99 -2.58 -12.99
C HIS A 43 20.70 -1.44 -12.00
N GLY A 44 21.56 -0.42 -11.98
CA GLY A 44 21.39 0.74 -11.10
C GLY A 44 20.09 1.50 -11.33
N LEU A 45 19.68 1.66 -12.60
CA LEU A 45 18.39 2.29 -12.92
C LEU A 45 17.21 1.43 -12.49
N ALA A 46 17.28 0.10 -12.67
CA ALA A 46 16.25 -0.82 -12.18
C ALA A 46 16.12 -0.81 -10.66
N LEU A 47 17.24 -0.80 -9.93
CA LEU A 47 17.24 -0.69 -8.48
C LEU A 47 16.66 0.64 -8.00
N MET A 48 17.04 1.76 -8.61
CA MET A 48 16.51 3.08 -8.26
C MET A 48 15.01 3.18 -8.56
N ALA A 49 14.58 2.77 -9.75
CA ALA A 49 13.17 2.79 -10.13
C ALA A 49 12.32 1.93 -9.17
N GLY A 50 12.78 0.72 -8.86
CA GLY A 50 12.11 -0.18 -7.92
C GLY A 50 12.07 0.34 -6.48
N THR A 51 13.16 0.94 -5.99
CA THR A 51 13.20 1.54 -4.64
C THR A 51 12.30 2.78 -4.54
N THR A 52 12.26 3.62 -5.57
CA THR A 52 11.33 4.75 -5.65
C THR A 52 9.88 4.26 -5.64
N ALA A 53 9.53 3.25 -6.44
CA ALA A 53 8.19 2.66 -6.43
C ALA A 53 7.82 2.07 -5.06
N MET A 54 8.77 1.44 -4.37
CA MET A 54 8.58 0.90 -3.02
C MET A 54 8.32 2.00 -1.99
N GLN A 55 9.08 3.09 -2.04
CA GLN A 55 8.90 4.24 -1.14
C GLN A 55 7.55 4.94 -1.36
N HIS A 56 7.13 5.14 -2.61
CA HIS A 56 5.81 5.70 -2.93
C HIS A 56 4.68 4.86 -2.33
N ARG A 57 4.81 3.53 -2.38
CA ARG A 57 3.82 2.62 -1.77
C ARG A 57 3.80 2.76 -0.25
N MET A 58 4.96 2.79 0.40
CA MET A 58 5.04 2.97 1.85
C MET A 58 4.40 4.30 2.27
N GLN A 59 4.64 5.38 1.52
CA GLN A 59 4.02 6.68 1.78
C GLN A 59 2.49 6.64 1.57
N ALA A 60 2.01 6.01 0.50
CA ALA A 60 0.58 5.85 0.25
C ALA A 60 -0.12 5.06 1.38
N GLN A 61 0.51 3.99 1.89
CA GLN A 61 -0.01 3.23 3.04
C GLN A 61 -0.05 4.06 4.34
N VAL A 62 0.92 4.93 4.56
CA VAL A 62 0.94 5.84 5.72
C VAL A 62 -0.17 6.89 5.62
N LEU A 63 -0.41 7.43 4.42
CA LEU A 63 -1.50 8.39 4.19
C LEU A 63 -2.87 7.74 4.36
N ASP A 64 -3.10 6.54 3.82
CA ASP A 64 -4.34 5.78 3.99
C ASP A 64 -4.63 5.51 5.48
N ARG A 65 -3.61 5.09 6.24
CA ARG A 65 -3.70 4.93 7.70
C ARG A 65 -3.95 6.21 8.48
N ARG A 66 -3.59 7.38 7.95
CA ARG A 66 -3.81 8.69 8.61
C ARG A 66 -5.10 9.37 8.17
N ALA A 67 -5.68 8.98 7.03
CA ALA A 67 -6.85 9.62 6.44
C ALA A 67 -8.19 9.20 7.06
N LEU A 68 -8.21 8.12 7.85
CA LEU A 68 -9.40 7.72 8.61
C LEU A 68 -9.16 7.99 10.10
N PRO A 69 -9.88 8.93 10.74
CA PRO A 69 -10.05 8.82 12.19
C PRO A 69 -10.67 7.44 12.47
N PRO A 70 -10.29 6.74 13.56
CA PRO A 70 -11.04 5.56 13.96
C PRO A 70 -12.49 6.00 14.07
N VAL A 71 -13.39 5.34 13.33
CA VAL A 71 -14.83 5.50 13.52
C VAL A 71 -15.06 5.09 14.97
N GLN A 72 -15.13 6.08 15.87
CA GLN A 72 -15.81 5.89 17.13
C GLN A 72 -17.24 5.59 16.72
N ASP A 73 -17.72 4.41 17.11
CA ASP A 73 -19.09 3.99 16.89
C ASP A 73 -20.00 5.19 17.12
N TYR A 74 -20.74 5.58 16.09
CA TYR A 74 -21.67 6.70 16.18
C TYR A 74 -22.76 6.26 17.15
N GLU A 75 -22.61 6.57 18.45
CA GLU A 75 -23.71 6.40 19.39
C GLU A 75 -24.83 7.33 18.93
N GLN A 76 -25.89 6.75 18.38
CA GLN A 76 -27.10 7.49 18.03
C GLN A 76 -27.59 8.21 19.29
N PRO A 77 -27.69 9.55 19.29
CA PRO A 77 -28.36 10.25 20.37
C PRO A 77 -29.84 9.84 20.34
N HIS A 78 -30.24 9.02 21.31
CA HIS A 78 -31.65 8.70 21.52
C HIS A 78 -32.35 9.95 22.06
N ILE A 79 -33.04 10.68 21.18
CA ILE A 79 -33.87 11.82 21.57
C ILE A 79 -35.15 11.26 22.19
N ASP A 80 -35.30 11.44 23.49
CA ASP A 80 -36.52 11.08 24.21
C ASP A 80 -37.57 12.19 24.00
N PHE A 81 -38.51 11.98 23.09
CA PHE A 81 -39.66 12.87 22.90
C PHE A 81 -40.71 12.60 23.97
N ALA A 82 -40.50 13.12 25.19
CA ALA A 82 -41.58 13.22 26.16
C ALA A 82 -42.64 14.20 25.64
N PRO A 83 -43.94 13.83 25.62
CA PRO A 83 -45.00 14.73 25.18
C PRO A 83 -45.24 15.81 26.24
N THR A 84 -44.65 16.99 26.05
CA THR A 84 -45.00 18.17 26.85
C THR A 84 -46.41 18.59 26.47
N THR A 85 -47.39 18.22 27.30
CA THR A 85 -48.74 18.77 27.22
C THR A 85 -48.70 20.19 27.78
N LEU A 86 -48.87 21.20 26.93
CA LEU A 86 -49.10 22.57 27.38
C LEU A 86 -50.56 22.68 27.86
N GLN A 87 -50.76 23.03 29.12
CA GLN A 87 -52.05 23.40 29.72
C GLN A 87 -52.35 24.88 29.46
#